data_AF-A0A2W6DJE0-F1
#
_entry.id   AF-A0A2W6DJE0-F1
#
_cell.length_a   1.000
_cell.length_b   1.000
_cell.length_c   1.000
_cell.angle_alpha   90.00
_cell.angle_beta   90.00
_cell.angle_gamma   90.00
#
_symmetry.space_group_name_H-M   'P 1'
#
loop_
_entity.id
_entity.type
_entity.pdbx_description
1 polymer ?
#
loop_
_entity_poly.entity_id
_entity_poly.type
_entity_poly.pdbx_seq_one_letter_code
_entity_poly.pdbx_strand_id
1 'polypeptide(L)'
;MLVATFPGVAADGERCPLGLAVDPLCIRDSFAYAYLSTETDNRITRFRLEPDEPTSYDEQVVRSGIEKADFHNGGGLVWGSDGGDLELVFCRFWSGWCPAVDGNARSTTRPR
;
A
#
# COMPACT_ATOMS: atom_id res chain seq x y z
N MET A 1 6.74 -2.92 -20.03
CA MET A 1 6.30 -1.58 -19.58
C MET A 1 6.48 -1.52 -18.08
N LEU A 2 7.36 -0.66 -17.58
CA LEU A 2 7.50 -0.38 -16.16
C LEU A 2 6.41 0.62 -15.76
N VAL A 3 5.76 0.43 -14.62
CA VAL A 3 4.68 1.33 -14.15
C VAL A 3 5.10 2.12 -12.91
N ALA A 4 5.84 1.49 -11.98
CA ALA A 4 6.38 2.16 -10.80
C ALA A 4 7.62 1.43 -10.26
N THR A 5 8.46 2.17 -9.53
CA THR A 5 9.58 1.62 -8.75
C THR A 5 9.50 2.16 -7.32
N PHE A 6 9.70 1.29 -6.33
CA PHE A 6 9.62 1.63 -4.91
C PHE A 6 11.01 1.54 -4.24
N PRO A 7 11.76 2.64 -4.14
CA PRO A 7 12.91 2.70 -3.24
C PRO A 7 12.49 2.46 -1.79
N GLY A 8 13.40 1.86 -1.01
CA GLY A 8 13.18 1.61 0.42
C GLY A 8 12.40 0.34 0.76
N VAL A 9 12.09 -0.51 -0.23
CA VAL A 9 11.59 -1.86 0.01
C VAL A 9 12.72 -2.73 0.57
N ALA A 10 12.46 -3.35 1.71
CA ALA A 10 13.42 -4.21 2.42
C ALA A 10 13.12 -5.69 2.11
N ALA A 11 13.55 -6.17 0.94
CA ALA A 11 13.24 -7.52 0.48
C ALA A 11 14.02 -8.60 1.25
N ASP A 12 13.35 -9.30 2.17
CA ASP A 12 13.86 -10.49 2.87
C ASP A 12 12.69 -11.36 3.37
N GLY A 13 12.66 -12.66 3.05
CA GLY A 13 11.50 -13.53 3.33
C GLY A 13 10.24 -13.08 2.58
N GLU A 14 9.13 -12.89 3.31
CA GLU A 14 7.88 -12.31 2.76
C GLU A 14 7.94 -10.77 2.56
N ARG A 15 9.05 -10.10 2.90
CA ARG A 15 9.13 -8.62 2.95
C ARG A 15 9.25 -7.91 1.58
N CYS A 16 8.57 -8.40 0.55
CA CYS A 16 8.50 -7.77 -0.78
C CYS A 16 7.15 -7.02 -0.95
N PRO A 17 6.79 -6.45 -2.11
CA PRO A 17 5.43 -5.94 -2.32
C PRO A 17 4.43 -7.09 -2.13
N LEU A 18 3.59 -6.96 -1.13
CA LEU A 18 2.68 -8.01 -0.67
C LEU A 18 1.29 -7.88 -1.30
N GLY A 19 0.92 -6.68 -1.75
CA GLY A 19 -0.36 -6.39 -2.38
C GLY A 19 -0.33 -5.20 -3.31
N LEU A 20 -1.15 -5.26 -4.36
CA LEU A 20 -1.41 -4.16 -5.28
C LEU A 20 -2.92 -4.06 -5.52
N ALA A 21 -3.48 -2.86 -5.33
CA ALA A 21 -4.85 -2.54 -5.71
C ALA A 21 -4.86 -1.29 -6.60
N VAL A 22 -5.85 -1.17 -7.48
CA VAL A 22 -6.04 0.02 -8.32
C VAL A 22 -7.37 0.65 -7.95
N ASP A 23 -7.47 1.97 -8.01
CA ASP A 23 -8.73 2.71 -7.84
C ASP A 23 -9.90 1.99 -8.54
N PRO A 24 -11.06 1.80 -7.88
CA PRO A 24 -12.17 1.02 -8.45
C PRO A 24 -12.69 1.59 -9.78
N LEU A 25 -12.58 2.89 -9.98
CA LEU A 25 -13.08 3.58 -11.17
C LEU A 25 -12.04 3.57 -12.31
N CYS A 26 -10.76 3.37 -11.99
CA CYS A 26 -9.64 3.26 -12.93
C CYS A 26 -9.74 4.18 -14.17
N ILE A 27 -9.99 5.47 -13.91
CA ILE A 27 -9.98 6.53 -14.91
C ILE A 27 -8.55 7.02 -15.18
N ARG A 28 -8.36 7.88 -16.19
CA ARG A 28 -7.08 8.56 -16.41
C ARG A 28 -6.64 9.29 -15.13
N ASP A 29 -5.37 9.21 -14.78
CA ASP A 29 -4.77 9.77 -13.55
C ASP A 29 -5.23 9.08 -12.24
N SER A 30 -5.66 7.82 -12.32
CA SER A 30 -6.03 7.02 -11.15
C SER A 30 -4.87 6.69 -10.24
N PHE A 31 -5.17 6.30 -9.00
CA PHE A 31 -4.17 5.79 -8.07
C PHE A 31 -4.07 4.26 -8.10
N ALA A 32 -2.85 3.76 -7.97
CA ALA A 32 -2.58 2.41 -7.51
C ALA A 32 -2.02 2.46 -6.09
N TYR A 33 -2.28 1.40 -5.34
CA TYR A 33 -1.99 1.26 -3.93
C TYR A 33 -1.12 0.03 -3.72
N ALA A 34 0.02 0.21 -3.07
CA ALA A 34 0.95 -0.86 -2.77
C ALA A 34 1.01 -1.08 -1.26
N TYR A 35 0.98 -2.33 -0.84
CA TYR A 35 1.35 -2.73 0.50
C TYR A 35 2.75 -3.32 0.47
N LEU A 36 3.67 -2.71 1.21
CA LEU A 36 5.08 -3.03 1.16
C LEU A 36 5.73 -3.03 2.54
N SER A 37 6.80 -3.80 2.66
CA SER A 37 7.67 -3.82 3.82
C SER A 37 8.87 -2.90 3.63
N THR A 38 9.16 -2.10 4.64
CA THR A 38 10.38 -1.29 4.75
C THR A 38 11.28 -1.84 5.86
N GLU A 39 12.43 -1.18 6.05
CA GLU A 39 13.34 -1.49 7.17
C GLU A 39 12.67 -1.39 8.54
N THR A 40 11.65 -0.54 8.69
CA THR A 40 11.07 -0.23 10.00
C THR A 40 9.66 -0.76 10.21
N ASP A 41 8.86 -0.88 9.15
CA ASP A 41 7.44 -1.19 9.23
C ASP A 41 6.90 -1.77 7.92
N ASN A 42 5.69 -2.32 7.98
CA ASN A 42 4.84 -2.48 6.82
C ASN A 42 4.01 -1.20 6.63
N ARG A 43 3.70 -0.85 5.38
CA ARG A 43 2.92 0.34 5.05
C ARG A 43 2.13 0.20 3.77
N ILE A 44 1.05 0.97 3.68
CA ILE A 44 0.26 1.14 2.47
C ILE A 44 0.60 2.51 1.88
N THR A 45 0.99 2.52 0.62
CA THR A 45 1.29 3.73 -0.13
C THR A 45 0.47 3.78 -1.41
N ARG A 46 0.35 4.97 -1.99
CA ARG A 46 -0.30 5.16 -3.29
C ARG A 46 0.57 5.98 -4.22
N PHE A 47 0.38 5.75 -5.51
CA PHE A 47 1.07 6.44 -6.59
C PHE A 47 0.10 6.60 -7.76
N ARG A 48 0.27 7.66 -8.55
CA ARG A 48 -0.53 7.85 -9.76
C ARG A 48 -0.15 6.85 -10.84
N LEU A 49 -1.13 6.36 -11.58
CA LEU A 49 -0.95 5.57 -12.79
C LEU A 49 -0.95 6.53 -13.98
N GLU A 50 0.24 6.80 -14.50
CA GLU A 50 0.41 7.54 -15.75
C GLU A 50 0.54 6.53 -16.91
N PRO A 51 -0.32 6.59 -17.95
CA PRO A 51 -0.32 5.58 -19.02
C PRO A 51 0.99 5.52 -19.82
N ASP A 52 1.68 6.65 -19.90
CA ASP A 52 2.78 6.87 -20.85
C ASP A 52 4.14 7.11 -20.16
N GLU A 53 4.16 7.19 -18.82
CA GLU A 53 5.37 7.46 -18.05
C GLU A 53 5.41 6.58 -16.79
N PRO A 54 6.48 5.80 -16.54
CA PRO A 54 6.64 5.14 -15.25
C PRO A 54 6.71 6.20 -14.16
N THR A 55 5.78 6.14 -13.21
CA THR A 55 5.67 7.15 -12.16
C THR A 55 6.93 7.10 -11.29
N SER A 56 7.75 8.15 -11.34
CA SER A 56 8.86 8.32 -10.42
C SER A 56 8.34 8.83 -9.08
N TYR A 57 8.30 7.95 -8.09
CA TYR A 57 8.36 8.22 -6.64
C TYR A 57 7.55 9.41 -6.08
N ASP A 58 6.39 9.75 -6.64
CA ASP A 58 5.40 10.60 -5.95
C ASP A 58 4.54 9.73 -5.02
N GLU A 59 5.24 8.95 -4.19
CA GLU A 59 4.68 7.97 -3.28
C GLU A 59 4.07 8.70 -2.07
N GLN A 60 2.77 8.54 -1.90
CA GLN A 60 2.06 9.07 -0.74
C GLN A 60 1.76 7.93 0.23
N VAL A 61 2.29 8.04 1.45
CA VAL A 61 1.99 7.09 2.52
C VAL A 61 0.55 7.30 3.00
N VAL A 62 -0.30 6.29 2.76
CA VAL A 62 -1.69 6.25 3.23
C VAL A 62 -1.73 5.76 4.67
N ARG A 63 -0.96 4.70 4.97
CA ARG A 63 -0.85 4.12 6.31
C ARG A 63 0.57 3.62 6.58
N SER A 64 1.15 4.03 7.69
CA SER A 64 2.43 3.53 8.20
C SER A 64 2.27 2.86 9.57
N GLY A 65 3.35 2.26 10.06
CA GLY A 65 3.44 1.67 11.39
C GLY A 65 2.68 0.35 11.52
N ILE A 66 2.36 -0.32 10.41
CA ILE A 66 1.86 -1.69 10.46
C ILE A 66 3.04 -2.56 10.88
N GLU A 67 2.84 -3.39 11.91
CA GLU A 67 3.91 -4.26 12.40
C GLU A 67 4.46 -5.12 11.26
N LYS A 68 5.78 -5.29 11.24
CA LYS A 68 6.47 -6.20 10.33
C LYS A 68 6.95 -7.44 11.06
N ALA A 69 6.96 -8.56 10.36
CA ALA A 69 7.44 -9.84 10.84
C ALA A 69 8.38 -10.47 9.80
N ASP A 70 9.11 -11.49 10.22
CA ASP A 70 9.90 -12.32 9.29
C ASP A 70 8.97 -13.23 8.45
N PHE A 71 7.79 -13.58 8.99
CA PHE A 71 6.76 -14.42 8.36
C PHE A 71 5.34 -13.93 8.71
N HIS A 72 4.38 -14.24 7.84
CA HIS A 72 2.95 -13.92 7.95
C HIS A 72 2.61 -12.43 7.91
N ASN A 73 3.25 -11.65 7.04
CA ASN A 73 2.97 -10.22 6.87
C ASN A 73 1.62 -9.95 6.17
N GLY A 74 0.98 -10.99 5.63
CA GLY A 74 -0.26 -10.90 4.87
C GLY A 74 -0.03 -10.41 3.46
N GLY A 75 -1.01 -9.73 2.86
CA GLY A 75 -0.73 -8.97 1.65
C GLY A 75 -1.88 -8.54 0.78
N GLY A 76 -3.04 -9.18 0.88
CA GLY A 76 -4.17 -8.83 0.02
C GLY A 76 -4.62 -7.39 0.27
N LEU A 77 -4.72 -6.58 -0.78
CA LEU A 77 -5.43 -5.32 -0.73
C LEU A 77 -6.74 -5.49 -1.50
N VAL A 78 -7.86 -5.11 -0.88
CA VAL A 78 -9.16 -5.07 -1.55
C VAL A 78 -9.86 -3.77 -1.23
N TRP A 79 -10.68 -3.31 -2.16
CA TRP A 79 -11.63 -2.25 -1.87
C TRP A 79 -12.85 -2.83 -1.15
N GLY A 80 -13.36 -2.09 -0.17
CA GLY A 80 -14.68 -2.31 0.40
C GLY A 80 -15.73 -2.34 -0.69
N SER A 81 -16.86 -3.00 -0.43
CA SER A 81 -17.92 -3.18 -1.44
C SER A 81 -18.52 -1.88 -1.96
N ASP A 82 -18.35 -0.78 -1.23
CA ASP A 82 -18.76 0.57 -1.60
C ASP A 82 -17.69 1.35 -2.39
N GLY A 83 -16.46 0.83 -2.50
CA GLY A 83 -15.33 1.45 -3.17
C GLY A 83 -14.68 2.62 -2.43
N GLY A 84 -15.10 2.91 -1.19
CA GLY A 84 -14.59 4.05 -0.41
C GLY A 84 -13.34 3.71 0.42
N ASP A 85 -13.34 2.52 1.02
CA ASP A 85 -12.28 2.10 1.94
C ASP A 85 -11.37 1.04 1.31
N LEU A 86 -10.07 1.16 1.56
CA LEU A 86 -9.08 0.15 1.19
C LEU A 86 -8.78 -0.72 2.41
N GLU A 87 -8.98 -2.02 2.26
CA GLU A 87 -8.80 -3.01 3.31
C GLU A 87 -7.59 -3.90 3.04
N LEU A 88 -6.82 -4.16 4.09
CA LEU A 88 -5.75 -5.14 4.08
C LEU A 88 -6.31 -6.51 4.50
N VAL A 89 -6.56 -7.36 3.51
CA VAL A 89 -7.05 -8.72 3.69
C VAL A 89 -5.84 -9.64 3.97
N PHE A 90 -5.92 -10.40 5.05
CA PHE A 90 -4.90 -11.33 5.54
C PHE A 90 -3.69 -10.78 6.29
N CYS A 91 -3.76 -9.62 6.96
CA CYS A 91 -2.79 -9.35 8.02
C CYS A 91 -3.20 -10.08 9.31
N ARG A 92 -2.77 -11.34 9.47
CA ARG A 92 -2.85 -12.03 10.77
C ARG A 92 -1.53 -11.88 11.49
N PHE A 93 -1.37 -10.76 12.20
CA PHE A 93 -0.52 -10.78 13.39
C PHE A 93 -1.27 -11.53 14.49
N TRP A 94 -0.51 -12.23 15.34
CA TRP A 94 -0.96 -13.15 16.39
C TRP A 94 -1.91 -12.52 17.46
N SER A 95 -2.39 -11.29 17.25
CA SER A 95 -3.16 -10.46 18.21
C SER A 95 -4.32 -9.62 17.63
N GLY A 96 -4.61 -9.59 16.31
CA GLY A 96 -5.79 -8.86 15.80
C GLY A 96 -5.81 -8.53 14.30
N TRP A 97 -6.98 -8.09 13.80
CA TRP A 97 -7.21 -7.62 12.43
C TRP A 97 -6.60 -6.24 12.19
N CYS A 98 -6.06 -5.97 11.00
CA CYS A 98 -5.73 -4.60 10.59
C CYS A 98 -7.02 -3.78 10.40
N PRO A 99 -7.06 -2.54 10.90
CA PRO A 99 -8.18 -1.63 10.66
C PRO A 99 -8.21 -1.18 9.19
N ALA A 100 -9.40 -1.04 8.61
CA ALA A 100 -9.62 -0.42 7.31
C ALA A 100 -9.05 1.02 7.29
N VAL A 101 -8.63 1.46 6.11
CA VAL A 101 -8.16 2.83 5.89
C VAL A 101 -8.96 3.47 4.77
N ASP A 102 -9.33 4.73 4.96
CA ASP A 102 -9.89 5.56 3.88
C ASP A 102 -8.83 5.65 2.78
N GLY A 103 -9.08 5.00 1.64
CA GLY A 103 -8.14 4.96 0.51
C GLY A 103 -7.92 6.35 -0.10
N ASN A 104 -8.84 7.27 0.15
CA ASN A 104 -8.77 8.65 -0.30
C ASN A 104 -8.05 9.57 0.71
N ALA A 105 -7.69 9.06 1.89
CA ALA A 105 -7.02 9.83 2.93
C ALA A 105 -5.73 10.49 2.41
N ARG A 106 -5.55 11.76 2.75
CA ARG A 106 -4.30 12.50 2.52
C ARG A 106 -3.23 12.01 3.51
N SER A 107 -1.96 12.02 3.09
CA SER A 107 -0.84 11.49 3.87
C SER A 107 -0.89 11.95 5.32
N THR A 108 -0.85 11.02 6.26
CA THR A 108 -0.92 11.33 7.70
C THR A 108 0.42 11.82 8.28
N THR A 109 1.45 12.03 7.45
CA THR A 109 2.70 12.68 7.85
C THR A 109 2.48 14.16 8.14
N ARG A 110 2.09 14.48 9.37
CA ARG A 110 2.30 15.83 9.94
C ARG A 110 3.80 15.96 10.24
N PRO A 111 4.54 16.89 9.60
CA PRO A 111 5.86 17.25 10.10
C PRO A 111 5.69 17.85 11.49
N ARG A 112 6.55 17.46 12.45
CA ARG A 112 6.68 18.22 13.69
C ARG A 112 7.35 19.55 13.41
#